data_AF-A0A9E4KST5-F1
#
_entry.id   AF-A0A9E4KST5-F1
#
_cell.length_a   1.000
_cell.length_b   1.000
_cell.length_c   1.000
_cell.angle_alpha   90.00
_cell.angle_beta   90.00
_cell.angle_gamma   90.00
#
_symmetry.space_group_name_H-M   'P 1'
#
loop_
_entity.id
_entity.type
_entity.pdbx_description
1 polymer ?
#
loop_
_entity_poly.entity_id
_entity_poly.type
_entity_poly.pdbx_seq_one_letter_code
_entity_poly.pdbx_strand_id
1 'polypeptide(L)'
;MAHELLKGQRLRLTPVGWGKLGDALAYQGDTKVMVFGGIPGEEVEVEVVRVRRDQVSAQVVQVLDSSPYRVDTPCPYYGRCTGCQWQHIDYQHQLDLKRNMVADALGQVAGLGNVVVAPTIPSPAQLGYRNHARFTVAKDGTLGFVHRETRRHVGIDSCMLMSPLINRTLGELQGRCAETTQLSIRGGDGTGSYLVQPVLKSPEIPVETGQKHYEELLGGRSFRVASASFFQVNNLQAEQMIAMAREELGLSGHGLLVDAYAGVGTFAILLAPHVDRVIAIEDSPSAVWDAEANAAGIDNITFIQGRTEEVLEQMEEQPTALILDPPRAGCRPEALQAAVRLKPNRLLYVSCEPESLARDLEQLCEGGFRVEKVQPIDMFPQTHHVECIAVLTPEAADGVSRGPGSLRRNLVLASSSPRRTQLLSSVGLEHEVVYPLVDEAMDPEETVESLVARLALAKVRRVSGARPGDVLVGADSMVVLDGRPIGKPAGPDEAAETLRSLRGRTHSVVTGVAVRDAAHGLEWVESCTTDVIMRRYSDEEIGAYVATGAPLDKAGSYGIQDEPFNPVSRVVGCYTNVVGLPLCILGDLLARAGIELKMPEDLEITRRCTDCSLGQNCSVAAKPDGDD
;
A
#
# COMPACT_ATOMS: atom_id res chain seq x y z
N MET A 1 -3.71 -41.32 17.11
CA MET A 1 -4.91 -41.18 16.24
C MET A 1 -5.28 -39.71 16.26
N ALA A 2 -5.20 -39.00 15.13
CA ALA A 2 -5.67 -37.62 15.07
C ALA A 2 -7.18 -37.63 15.28
N HIS A 3 -7.68 -36.92 16.29
CA HIS A 3 -9.11 -36.75 16.48
C HIS A 3 -9.67 -36.02 15.25
N GLU A 4 -10.57 -36.69 14.53
CA GLU A 4 -11.27 -36.10 13.39
C GLU A 4 -12.12 -34.92 13.89
N LEU A 5 -11.88 -33.73 13.35
CA LEU A 5 -12.62 -32.53 13.73
C LEU A 5 -14.07 -32.63 13.29
N LEU A 6 -15.01 -32.26 14.16
CA LEU A 6 -16.44 -32.35 13.90
C LEU A 6 -17.08 -30.97 13.73
N LYS A 7 -18.11 -30.88 12.89
CA LYS A 7 -18.92 -29.66 12.77
C LYS A 7 -19.57 -29.32 14.12
N GLY A 8 -19.52 -28.06 14.52
CA GLY A 8 -20.00 -27.55 15.82
C GLY A 8 -19.00 -27.75 16.96
N GLN A 9 -17.87 -28.43 16.73
CA GLN A 9 -16.81 -28.54 17.73
C GLN A 9 -16.18 -27.18 17.99
N ARG A 10 -15.91 -26.87 19.26
CA ARG A 10 -15.16 -25.69 19.66
C ARG A 10 -13.69 -26.02 19.89
N LEU A 11 -12.82 -25.13 19.44
CA LEU A 11 -11.37 -25.26 19.51
C LEU A 11 -10.77 -23.93 19.96
N ARG A 12 -9.68 -23.99 20.74
CA ARG A 12 -8.82 -22.83 20.96
C ARG A 12 -7.68 -22.89 19.96
N LEU A 13 -7.49 -21.82 19.20
CA LEU A 13 -6.50 -21.73 18.15
C LEU A 13 -5.78 -20.39 18.21
N THR A 14 -4.54 -20.39 17.73
CA THR A 14 -3.76 -19.18 17.48
C THR A 14 -3.56 -19.06 15.97
N PRO A 15 -4.26 -18.15 15.27
CA PRO A 15 -4.01 -17.93 13.86
C PRO A 15 -2.60 -17.39 13.62
N VAL A 16 -1.94 -17.85 12.57
CA VAL A 16 -0.51 -17.60 12.29
C VAL A 16 -0.26 -16.85 10.98
N GLY A 17 -1.29 -16.72 10.14
CA GLY A 17 -1.18 -16.04 8.85
C GLY A 17 -2.53 -15.85 8.19
N TRP A 18 -2.53 -15.48 6.91
CA TRP A 18 -3.75 -15.26 6.13
C TRP A 18 -3.95 -16.35 5.09
N GLY A 19 -5.19 -16.71 4.83
CA GLY A 19 -5.57 -17.46 3.64
C GLY A 19 -6.01 -16.55 2.51
N LYS A 20 -6.12 -17.14 1.32
CA LYS A 20 -6.45 -16.44 0.07
C LYS A 20 -7.77 -15.65 0.09
N LEU A 21 -8.75 -16.08 0.89
CA LEU A 21 -10.09 -15.48 0.92
C LEU A 21 -10.31 -14.52 2.09
N GLY A 22 -9.23 -14.03 2.71
CA GLY A 22 -9.27 -13.06 3.82
C GLY A 22 -9.52 -13.65 5.20
N ASP A 23 -9.69 -14.97 5.33
CA ASP A 23 -9.75 -15.63 6.64
C ASP A 23 -8.35 -15.82 7.22
N ALA A 24 -8.22 -15.82 8.53
CA ALA A 24 -6.95 -16.15 9.17
C ALA A 24 -6.69 -17.66 9.07
N LEU A 25 -5.43 -18.08 8.91
CA LEU A 25 -4.99 -19.46 8.86
C LEU A 25 -4.47 -19.88 10.24
N ALA A 26 -4.98 -20.97 10.77
CA ALA A 26 -4.49 -21.65 11.97
C ALA A 26 -4.26 -23.14 11.68
N TYR A 27 -3.62 -23.83 12.62
CA TYR A 27 -3.36 -25.26 12.53
C TYR A 27 -3.84 -25.98 13.79
N GLN A 28 -4.50 -27.12 13.60
CA GLN A 28 -4.80 -28.08 14.66
C GLN A 28 -4.11 -29.39 14.32
N GLY A 29 -2.93 -29.63 14.90
CA GLY A 29 -2.01 -30.64 14.39
C GLY A 29 -1.63 -30.32 12.93
N ASP A 30 -1.75 -31.29 12.04
CA ASP A 30 -1.46 -31.12 10.60
C ASP A 30 -2.65 -30.55 9.80
N THR A 31 -3.80 -30.31 10.45
CA THR A 31 -5.01 -29.85 9.76
C THR A 31 -5.04 -28.33 9.67
N LYS A 32 -5.14 -27.80 8.44
CA LYS A 32 -5.37 -26.38 8.19
C LYS A 32 -6.78 -25.98 8.61
N VAL A 33 -6.89 -24.91 9.39
CA VAL A 33 -8.16 -24.33 9.83
C VAL A 33 -8.23 -22.88 9.35
N MET A 34 -9.18 -22.58 8.45
CA MET A 34 -9.51 -21.22 8.04
C MET A 34 -10.49 -20.61 9.04
N VAL A 35 -10.06 -19.55 9.72
CA VAL A 35 -10.75 -18.92 10.84
C VAL A 35 -11.33 -17.57 10.39
N PHE A 36 -12.63 -17.56 10.11
CA PHE A 36 -13.36 -16.32 9.81
C PHE A 36 -13.47 -15.45 11.08
N GLY A 37 -13.11 -14.17 10.96
CA GLY A 37 -13.14 -13.21 12.07
C GLY A 37 -11.94 -13.25 13.00
N GLY A 38 -10.91 -14.06 12.71
CA GLY A 38 -9.63 -14.05 13.43
C GLY A 38 -8.64 -13.06 12.85
N ILE A 39 -7.62 -12.70 13.64
CA ILE A 39 -6.44 -11.95 13.20
C ILE A 39 -5.20 -12.77 13.61
N PRO A 40 -4.17 -12.90 12.75
CA PRO A 40 -2.91 -13.55 13.13
C PRO A 40 -2.31 -12.97 14.41
N GLY A 41 -1.84 -13.85 15.30
CA GLY A 41 -1.28 -13.50 16.61
C GLY A 41 -2.29 -13.49 17.75
N GLU A 42 -3.59 -13.62 17.50
CA GLU A 42 -4.61 -13.70 18.55
C GLU A 42 -4.74 -15.10 19.16
N GLU A 43 -5.21 -15.18 20.40
CA GLU A 43 -5.78 -16.42 20.94
C GLU A 43 -7.31 -16.35 20.83
N VAL A 44 -7.93 -17.30 20.12
CA VAL A 44 -9.37 -17.31 19.86
C VAL A 44 -10.00 -18.66 20.16
N GLU A 45 -11.21 -18.64 20.70
CA GLU A 45 -12.12 -19.79 20.65
C GLU A 45 -12.93 -19.72 19.35
N VAL A 46 -12.90 -20.81 18.58
CA VAL A 46 -13.60 -20.92 17.30
C VAL A 46 -14.58 -22.08 17.31
N GLU A 47 -15.65 -21.98 16.54
CA GLU A 47 -16.56 -23.09 16.25
C GLU A 47 -16.34 -23.59 14.82
N VAL A 48 -16.21 -24.92 14.65
CA VAL A 48 -16.05 -25.56 13.34
C VAL A 48 -17.36 -25.46 12.55
N VAL A 49 -17.33 -24.73 11.44
CA VAL A 49 -18.48 -24.47 10.57
C VAL A 49 -18.61 -25.54 9.48
N ARG A 50 -17.48 -25.96 8.90
CA ARG A 50 -17.43 -26.92 7.80
C ARG A 50 -16.13 -27.71 7.81
N VAL A 51 -16.22 -29.02 7.63
CA VAL A 51 -15.07 -29.92 7.47
C VAL A 51 -14.97 -30.30 5.99
N ARG A 52 -13.78 -30.16 5.40
CA ARG A 52 -13.44 -30.64 4.06
C ARG A 52 -12.25 -31.59 4.18
N ARG A 53 -11.88 -32.24 3.07
CA ARG A 53 -10.82 -33.26 3.04
C ARG A 53 -9.43 -32.69 3.37
N ASP A 54 -9.18 -31.45 2.97
CA ASP A 54 -7.88 -30.76 2.96
C ASP A 54 -7.81 -29.59 3.94
N GLN A 55 -8.96 -29.08 4.38
CA GLN A 55 -9.05 -27.97 5.32
C GLN A 55 -10.36 -27.97 6.10
N VAL A 56 -10.35 -27.29 7.23
CA VAL A 56 -11.54 -26.99 8.04
C VAL A 56 -11.82 -25.50 7.97
N SER A 57 -13.10 -25.12 7.97
CA SER A 57 -13.53 -23.74 8.12
C SER A 57 -14.18 -23.58 9.47
N ALA A 58 -13.73 -22.59 10.23
CA ALA A 58 -14.20 -22.25 11.55
C ALA A 58 -14.47 -20.74 11.64
N GLN A 59 -15.21 -20.35 12.66
CA GLN A 59 -15.57 -18.96 12.92
C GLN A 59 -15.24 -18.61 14.37
N VAL A 60 -14.66 -17.45 14.61
CA VAL A 60 -14.42 -16.95 15.97
C VAL A 60 -15.74 -16.79 16.70
N VAL A 61 -15.85 -17.42 17.87
CA VAL A 61 -16.98 -17.24 18.80
C VAL A 61 -16.59 -16.42 20.03
N GLN A 62 -15.30 -16.40 20.37
CA GLN A 62 -14.75 -15.56 21.44
C GLN A 62 -13.27 -15.24 21.15
N VAL A 63 -12.88 -13.99 21.40
CA VAL A 63 -11.48 -13.57 21.42
C VAL A 63 -10.98 -13.67 22.87
N LEU A 64 -9.92 -14.44 23.09
CA LEU A 64 -9.33 -14.69 24.41
C LEU A 64 -8.16 -13.74 24.66
N ASP A 65 -7.31 -13.56 23.65
CA ASP A 65 -6.26 -12.53 23.61
C ASP A 65 -6.36 -11.78 22.29
N SER A 66 -6.53 -10.46 22.37
CA SER A 66 -6.93 -9.60 21.24
C SER A 66 -5.71 -8.97 20.57
N SER A 67 -5.75 -8.92 19.24
CA SER A 67 -4.81 -8.12 18.47
C SER A 67 -5.00 -6.63 18.78
N PRO A 68 -3.93 -5.82 18.81
CA PRO A 68 -4.04 -4.37 18.92
C PRO A 68 -4.76 -3.73 17.71
N TYR A 69 -4.85 -4.45 16.59
CA TYR A 69 -5.55 -4.00 15.38
C TYR A 69 -7.01 -4.44 15.33
N ARG A 70 -7.53 -5.11 16.36
CA ARG A 70 -8.94 -5.51 16.40
C ARG A 70 -9.82 -4.30 16.69
N VAL A 71 -10.92 -4.19 15.95
CA VAL A 71 -11.99 -3.22 16.20
C VAL A 71 -13.35 -3.91 16.29
N ASP A 72 -14.32 -3.23 16.89
CA ASP A 72 -15.70 -3.69 16.92
C ASP A 72 -16.32 -3.63 15.52
N THR A 73 -17.09 -4.67 15.18
CA THR A 73 -17.74 -4.75 13.87
C THR A 73 -19.05 -3.96 13.88
N PRO A 74 -19.22 -2.95 13.01
CA PRO A 74 -20.43 -2.12 13.05
C PRO A 74 -21.63 -2.81 12.38
N CYS A 75 -21.42 -3.79 11.50
CA CYS A 75 -22.51 -4.44 10.77
C CYS A 75 -23.21 -5.52 11.62
N PRO A 76 -24.54 -5.43 11.82
CA PRO A 76 -25.28 -6.42 12.62
C PRO A 76 -25.36 -7.80 11.96
N TYR A 77 -24.98 -7.90 10.68
CA TYR A 77 -24.95 -9.15 9.93
C TYR A 77 -23.55 -9.78 9.86
N TYR A 78 -22.49 -9.11 10.33
CA TYR A 78 -21.12 -9.64 10.26
C TYR A 78 -21.03 -11.03 10.89
N GLY A 79 -20.31 -11.95 10.25
CA GLY A 79 -20.20 -13.36 10.68
C GLY A 79 -21.38 -14.24 10.30
N ARG A 80 -22.61 -13.70 10.17
CA ARG A 80 -23.72 -14.42 9.52
C ARG A 80 -23.63 -14.23 8.01
N CYS A 81 -23.47 -12.99 7.58
CA CYS A 81 -23.07 -12.60 6.24
C CYS A 81 -21.54 -12.59 6.15
N THR A 82 -21.00 -13.26 5.14
CA THR A 82 -19.55 -13.35 4.88
C THR A 82 -19.12 -12.43 3.73
N GLY A 83 -19.92 -11.42 3.41
CA GLY A 83 -19.63 -10.47 2.32
C GLY A 83 -18.46 -9.53 2.65
N CYS A 84 -18.31 -9.14 3.91
CA CYS A 84 -17.14 -8.42 4.43
C CYS A 84 -16.29 -9.39 5.23
N GLN A 85 -14.99 -9.41 5.00
CA GLN A 85 -14.08 -10.31 5.73
C GLN A 85 -13.37 -9.59 6.88
N TRP A 86 -13.15 -8.28 6.76
CA TRP A 86 -12.19 -7.54 7.61
C TRP A 86 -12.80 -6.39 8.42
N GLN A 87 -14.12 -6.35 8.60
CA GLN A 87 -14.75 -5.32 9.46
C GLN A 87 -14.25 -5.34 10.91
N HIS A 88 -13.65 -6.44 11.36
CA HIS A 88 -13.09 -6.59 12.70
C HIS A 88 -11.63 -6.12 12.80
N ILE A 89 -11.07 -5.58 11.72
CA ILE A 89 -9.69 -5.12 11.61
C ILE A 89 -9.69 -3.61 11.40
N ASP A 90 -8.84 -2.90 12.15
CA ASP A 90 -8.58 -1.49 11.98
C ASP A 90 -8.27 -1.15 10.51
N TYR A 91 -8.82 -0.03 10.03
CA TYR A 91 -8.77 0.30 8.62
C TYR A 91 -7.35 0.53 8.11
N GLN A 92 -6.49 1.17 8.90
CA GLN A 92 -5.09 1.37 8.50
C GLN A 92 -4.38 0.02 8.35
N HIS A 93 -4.65 -0.90 9.27
CA HIS A 93 -4.11 -2.25 9.16
C HIS A 93 -4.66 -3.01 7.94
N GLN A 94 -5.92 -2.80 7.53
CA GLN A 94 -6.44 -3.37 6.27
C GLN A 94 -5.62 -2.90 5.06
N LEU A 95 -5.23 -1.62 5.02
CA LEU A 95 -4.41 -1.06 3.92
C LEU A 95 -3.03 -1.71 3.86
N ASP A 96 -2.39 -1.90 5.03
CA ASP A 96 -1.10 -2.57 5.14
C ASP A 96 -1.20 -4.03 4.68
N LEU A 97 -2.25 -4.74 5.09
CA LEU A 97 -2.50 -6.12 4.66
C LEU A 97 -2.66 -6.22 3.13
N LYS A 98 -3.41 -5.30 2.50
CA LYS A 98 -3.56 -5.27 1.04
C LYS A 98 -2.23 -5.02 0.33
N ARG A 99 -1.42 -4.11 0.85
CA ARG A 99 -0.08 -3.84 0.32
C ARG A 99 0.79 -5.09 0.40
N ASN A 100 0.79 -5.75 1.56
CA ASN A 100 1.59 -6.95 1.79
C ASN A 100 1.13 -8.10 0.87
N MET A 101 -0.17 -8.28 0.66
CA MET A 101 -0.68 -9.28 -0.29
C MET A 101 -0.14 -9.08 -1.71
N VAL A 102 -0.03 -7.83 -2.16
CA VAL A 102 0.55 -7.49 -3.47
C VAL A 102 2.05 -7.75 -3.48
N ALA A 103 2.77 -7.27 -2.46
CA ALA A 103 4.22 -7.47 -2.35
C ALA A 103 4.59 -8.95 -2.27
N ASP A 104 3.85 -9.75 -1.51
CA ASP A 104 4.06 -11.19 -1.38
C ASP A 104 3.84 -11.90 -2.72
N ALA A 105 2.78 -11.55 -3.45
CA ALA A 105 2.48 -12.14 -4.76
C ALA A 105 3.59 -11.84 -5.78
N LEU A 106 4.08 -10.60 -5.84
CA LEU A 106 5.21 -10.23 -6.70
C LEU A 106 6.52 -10.90 -6.24
N GLY A 107 6.72 -11.03 -4.93
CA GLY A 107 7.91 -11.66 -4.34
C GLY A 107 8.02 -13.17 -4.62
N GLN A 108 6.92 -13.84 -4.96
CA GLN A 108 6.94 -15.25 -5.40
C GLN A 108 7.44 -15.42 -6.84
N VAL A 109 7.50 -14.35 -7.62
CA VAL A 109 7.86 -14.38 -9.04
C VAL A 109 9.32 -13.94 -9.23
N ALA A 110 10.08 -14.72 -9.99
CA ALA A 110 11.48 -14.41 -10.25
C ALA A 110 11.60 -13.08 -11.00
N GLY A 111 12.51 -12.21 -10.55
CA GLY A 111 12.73 -10.90 -11.18
C GLY A 111 11.79 -9.78 -10.72
N LEU A 112 10.68 -10.08 -10.04
CA LEU A 112 9.74 -9.07 -9.52
C LEU A 112 9.90 -8.76 -8.02
N GLY A 113 10.73 -9.50 -7.29
CA GLY A 113 10.90 -9.31 -5.84
C GLY A 113 11.46 -7.96 -5.39
N ASN A 114 12.04 -7.17 -6.31
CA ASN A 114 12.54 -5.81 -6.05
C ASN A 114 11.59 -4.71 -6.54
N VAL A 115 10.41 -5.07 -7.06
CA VAL A 115 9.43 -4.09 -7.54
C VAL A 115 8.88 -3.30 -6.36
N VAL A 116 8.86 -1.98 -6.51
CA VAL A 116 8.33 -1.08 -5.48
C VAL A 116 6.81 -1.20 -5.44
N VAL A 117 6.28 -1.72 -4.34
CA VAL A 117 4.85 -1.69 -4.01
C VAL A 117 4.58 -0.50 -3.09
N ALA A 118 3.89 0.50 -3.62
CA ALA A 118 3.54 1.71 -2.89
C ALA A 118 2.53 1.41 -1.75
N PRO A 119 2.39 2.31 -0.75
CA PRO A 119 1.31 2.21 0.24
C PRO A 119 -0.06 2.17 -0.43
N THR A 120 -0.95 1.29 0.03
CA THR A 120 -2.32 1.18 -0.51
C THR A 120 -3.05 2.51 -0.39
N ILE A 121 -3.63 3.00 -1.49
CA ILE A 121 -4.43 4.23 -1.47
C ILE A 121 -5.76 3.96 -0.73
N PRO A 122 -6.05 4.70 0.36
CA PRO A 122 -7.28 4.54 1.11
C PRO A 122 -8.49 4.95 0.28
N SER A 123 -9.61 4.28 0.48
CA SER A 123 -10.87 4.72 -0.10
C SER A 123 -11.36 5.99 0.58
N PRO A 124 -11.84 6.99 -0.19
CA PRO A 124 -12.49 8.18 0.38
C PRO A 124 -13.72 7.83 1.25
N ALA A 125 -14.38 6.71 0.97
CA ALA A 125 -15.52 6.22 1.74
C ALA A 125 -15.37 4.72 2.06
N GLN A 126 -15.25 4.39 3.34
CA GLN A 126 -15.14 3.01 3.81
C GLN A 126 -16.47 2.24 3.80
N LEU A 127 -17.59 2.98 3.79
CA LEU A 127 -18.96 2.49 3.85
C LEU A 127 -19.81 3.29 2.84
N GLY A 128 -20.95 2.74 2.43
CA GLY A 128 -21.88 3.41 1.52
C GLY A 128 -21.36 3.63 0.09
N TYR A 129 -20.18 3.10 -0.25
CA TYR A 129 -19.52 3.34 -1.52
C TYR A 129 -20.07 2.48 -2.66
N ARG A 130 -20.72 1.35 -2.34
CA ARG A 130 -20.98 0.29 -3.30
C ARG A 130 -22.26 0.53 -4.09
N ASN A 131 -22.12 0.74 -5.40
CA ASN A 131 -23.20 1.07 -6.33
C ASN A 131 -23.87 -0.14 -7.04
N HIS A 132 -23.40 -1.37 -6.77
CA HIS A 132 -23.95 -2.60 -7.36
C HIS A 132 -23.99 -3.77 -6.37
N ALA A 133 -25.13 -4.44 -6.33
CA ALA A 133 -25.34 -5.67 -5.58
C ALA A 133 -26.11 -6.73 -6.40
N ARG A 134 -25.74 -8.00 -6.20
CA ARG A 134 -26.53 -9.15 -6.66
C ARG A 134 -26.99 -9.94 -5.44
N PHE A 135 -28.29 -9.89 -5.17
CA PHE A 135 -28.95 -10.56 -4.07
C PHE A 135 -29.43 -11.95 -4.46
N THR A 136 -29.34 -12.87 -3.51
CA THR A 136 -30.07 -14.14 -3.55
C THR A 136 -31.43 -13.95 -2.90
N VAL A 137 -32.46 -14.47 -3.56
CA VAL A 137 -33.84 -14.37 -3.08
C VAL A 137 -34.26 -15.70 -2.45
N ALA A 138 -34.75 -15.64 -1.22
CA ALA A 138 -35.31 -16.79 -0.51
C ALA A 138 -36.72 -17.12 -1.02
N LYS A 139 -37.26 -18.27 -0.61
CA LYS A 139 -38.58 -18.75 -1.05
C LYS A 139 -39.73 -17.82 -0.64
N ASP A 140 -39.55 -17.06 0.42
CA ASP A 140 -40.49 -16.06 0.92
C ASP A 140 -40.27 -14.67 0.31
N GLY A 141 -39.39 -14.55 -0.70
CA GLY A 141 -39.07 -13.28 -1.34
C GLY A 141 -38.04 -12.43 -0.60
N THR A 142 -37.50 -12.88 0.53
CA THR A 142 -36.47 -12.14 1.30
C THR A 142 -35.18 -12.04 0.49
N LEU A 143 -34.67 -10.82 0.29
CA LEU A 143 -33.39 -10.57 -0.37
C LEU A 143 -32.27 -10.66 0.66
N GLY A 144 -31.12 -11.17 0.20
CA GLY A 144 -29.97 -11.34 1.06
C GLY A 144 -28.78 -11.96 0.35
N PHE A 145 -27.85 -12.48 1.14
CA PHE A 145 -26.66 -13.16 0.64
C PHE A 145 -26.60 -14.60 1.16
N VAL A 146 -25.74 -15.40 0.55
CA VAL A 146 -25.49 -16.77 0.98
C VAL A 146 -24.17 -16.82 1.72
N HIS A 147 -24.18 -17.30 2.96
CA HIS A 147 -22.96 -17.53 3.74
C HIS A 147 -22.04 -18.49 2.98
N ARG A 148 -20.75 -18.12 2.83
CA ARG A 148 -19.77 -18.87 2.01
C ARG A 148 -19.64 -20.34 2.41
N GLU A 149 -19.45 -20.61 3.70
CA GLU A 149 -19.24 -21.98 4.21
C GLU A 149 -20.52 -22.78 4.46
N THR A 150 -21.49 -22.20 5.20
CA THR A 150 -22.72 -22.91 5.59
C THR A 150 -23.73 -23.03 4.44
N ARG A 151 -23.59 -22.19 3.40
CA ARG A 151 -24.54 -22.05 2.28
C ARG A 151 -25.96 -21.65 2.72
N ARG A 152 -26.13 -21.15 3.94
CA ARG A 152 -27.39 -20.62 4.43
C ARG A 152 -27.64 -19.23 3.87
N HIS A 153 -28.88 -18.96 3.51
CA HIS A 153 -29.34 -17.62 3.18
C HIS A 153 -29.38 -16.75 4.43
N VAL A 154 -28.99 -15.49 4.28
CA VAL A 154 -28.99 -14.46 5.31
C VAL A 154 -29.76 -13.29 4.73
N GLY A 155 -30.97 -13.07 5.23
CA GLY A 155 -31.76 -11.89 4.91
C GLY A 155 -31.03 -10.63 5.35
N ILE A 156 -31.01 -9.63 4.47
CA ILE A 156 -30.35 -8.34 4.72
C ILE A 156 -31.40 -7.25 4.47
N ASP A 157 -31.70 -6.46 5.50
CA ASP A 157 -32.63 -5.34 5.39
C ASP A 157 -31.90 -4.08 4.93
N SER A 158 -30.62 -3.94 5.33
CA SER A 158 -29.72 -2.90 4.85
C SER A 158 -28.27 -3.37 4.93
N CYS A 159 -27.45 -3.01 3.93
CA CYS A 159 -26.02 -3.31 3.91
C CYS A 159 -25.22 -2.00 4.02
N MET A 160 -24.33 -1.92 5.01
CA MET A 160 -23.52 -0.72 5.27
C MET A 160 -22.53 -0.39 4.14
N LEU A 161 -22.14 -1.35 3.30
CA LEU A 161 -21.30 -1.06 2.14
C LEU A 161 -22.09 -0.43 1.00
N MET A 162 -23.39 -0.74 0.91
CA MET A 162 -24.22 -0.34 -0.22
C MET A 162 -24.63 1.11 -0.10
N SER A 163 -24.73 1.76 -1.25
CA SER A 163 -25.14 3.15 -1.29
C SER A 163 -26.60 3.34 -0.82
N PRO A 164 -26.99 4.58 -0.46
CA PRO A 164 -28.35 4.88 -0.02
C PRO A 164 -29.41 4.46 -1.05
N LEU A 165 -29.16 4.63 -2.34
CA LEU A 165 -30.11 4.25 -3.39
C LEU A 165 -30.36 2.75 -3.41
N ILE A 166 -29.31 1.92 -3.36
CA ILE A 166 -29.48 0.46 -3.30
C ILE A 166 -30.23 0.04 -2.05
N ASN A 167 -29.90 0.61 -0.89
CA ASN A 167 -30.55 0.26 0.36
C ASN A 167 -32.05 0.63 0.37
N ARG A 168 -32.43 1.76 -0.25
CA ARG A 168 -33.84 2.12 -0.43
C ARG A 168 -34.56 1.09 -1.31
N THR A 169 -34.00 0.78 -2.49
CA THR A 169 -34.60 -0.18 -3.43
C THR A 169 -34.65 -1.59 -2.84
N LEU A 170 -33.65 -2.00 -2.07
CA LEU A 170 -33.64 -3.25 -1.31
C LEU A 170 -34.84 -3.34 -0.35
N GLY A 171 -35.07 -2.28 0.45
CA GLY A 171 -36.19 -2.23 1.39
C GLY A 171 -37.55 -2.28 0.71
N GLU A 172 -37.69 -1.64 -0.46
CA GLU A 172 -38.91 -1.65 -1.28
C GLU A 172 -39.23 -3.04 -1.85
N LEU A 173 -38.20 -3.83 -2.16
CA LEU A 173 -38.30 -5.17 -2.73
C LEU A 173 -38.38 -6.30 -1.69
N GLN A 174 -38.02 -6.01 -0.43
CA GLN A 174 -37.85 -7.02 0.61
C GLN A 174 -39.13 -7.84 0.84
N GLY A 175 -39.02 -9.17 0.69
CA GLY A 175 -40.14 -10.10 0.88
C GLY A 175 -41.11 -10.21 -0.29
N ARG A 176 -40.86 -9.51 -1.42
CA ARG A 176 -41.82 -9.41 -2.54
C ARG A 176 -41.36 -10.09 -3.83
N CYS A 177 -40.11 -10.60 -3.85
CA CYS A 177 -39.44 -11.06 -5.06
C CYS A 177 -39.44 -12.58 -5.25
N ALA A 178 -40.35 -13.33 -4.62
CA ALA A 178 -40.34 -14.80 -4.57
C ALA A 178 -40.42 -15.50 -5.94
N GLU A 179 -40.77 -14.78 -7.01
CA GLU A 179 -40.82 -15.29 -8.38
C GLU A 179 -39.44 -15.40 -9.08
N THR A 180 -38.36 -14.90 -8.46
CA THR A 180 -36.97 -15.10 -8.92
C THR A 180 -36.11 -15.68 -7.81
N THR A 181 -34.94 -16.21 -8.15
CA THR A 181 -33.93 -16.71 -7.20
C THR A 181 -32.74 -15.77 -7.06
N GLN A 182 -32.59 -14.82 -7.98
CA GLN A 182 -31.50 -13.86 -8.05
C GLN A 182 -32.03 -12.52 -8.52
N LEU A 183 -31.52 -11.44 -7.94
CA LEU A 183 -31.91 -10.09 -8.27
C LEU A 183 -30.70 -9.16 -8.19
N SER A 184 -30.45 -8.40 -9.25
CA SER A 184 -29.40 -7.38 -9.32
C SER A 184 -30.01 -6.00 -9.10
N ILE A 185 -29.42 -5.20 -8.23
CA ILE A 185 -29.72 -3.79 -8.03
C ILE A 185 -28.47 -2.98 -8.34
N ARG A 186 -28.58 -2.03 -9.25
CA ARG A 186 -27.58 -0.99 -9.48
C ARG A 186 -28.17 0.36 -9.16
N GLY A 187 -27.41 1.22 -8.50
CA GLY A 187 -27.80 2.59 -8.19
C GLY A 187 -26.78 3.56 -8.77
N GLY A 188 -27.26 4.57 -9.49
CA GLY A 188 -26.49 5.71 -9.95
C GLY A 188 -26.68 6.86 -8.98
N ASP A 189 -25.90 6.96 -7.91
CA ASP A 189 -26.14 7.99 -6.87
C ASP A 189 -25.91 9.41 -7.40
N GLY A 190 -25.07 9.58 -8.42
CA GLY A 190 -24.82 10.87 -9.06
C GLY A 190 -25.96 11.35 -9.96
N THR A 191 -26.80 10.44 -10.45
CA THR A 191 -27.89 10.74 -11.40
C THR A 191 -29.28 10.48 -10.82
N GLY A 192 -29.37 9.69 -9.75
CA GLY A 192 -30.62 9.13 -9.24
C GLY A 192 -31.18 7.96 -10.07
N SER A 193 -30.53 7.58 -11.17
CA SER A 193 -30.94 6.45 -12.00
C SER A 193 -30.68 5.13 -11.26
N TYR A 194 -31.48 4.10 -11.54
CA TYR A 194 -31.28 2.77 -10.96
C TYR A 194 -31.68 1.69 -11.96
N LEU A 195 -31.28 0.46 -11.68
CA LEU A 195 -31.66 -0.72 -12.45
C LEU A 195 -31.92 -1.90 -11.52
N VAL A 196 -33.06 -2.57 -11.75
CA VAL A 196 -33.42 -3.82 -11.09
C VAL A 196 -33.63 -4.90 -12.14
N GLN A 197 -32.88 -6.01 -12.04
CA GLN A 197 -32.98 -7.14 -12.98
C GLN A 197 -33.08 -8.47 -12.22
N PRO A 198 -33.92 -9.43 -12.65
CA PRO A 198 -34.72 -9.45 -13.87
C PRO A 198 -36.02 -8.61 -13.77
N VAL A 199 -36.82 -8.60 -14.84
CA VAL A 199 -38.22 -8.14 -14.80
C VAL A 199 -39.01 -8.98 -13.78
N LEU A 200 -39.72 -8.30 -12.89
CA LEU A 200 -40.67 -8.88 -11.95
C LEU A 200 -42.10 -8.56 -12.41
N LYS A 201 -43.01 -9.54 -12.25
CA LYS A 201 -44.42 -9.45 -12.63
C LYS A 201 -45.36 -9.27 -11.44
N SER A 202 -44.88 -9.53 -10.23
CA SER A 202 -45.69 -9.41 -9.02
C SER A 202 -46.22 -7.96 -8.88
N PRO A 203 -47.55 -7.76 -8.68
CA PRO A 203 -48.13 -6.44 -8.49
C PRO A 203 -47.75 -5.80 -7.15
N GLU A 204 -47.12 -6.55 -6.24
CA GLU A 204 -46.66 -6.05 -4.93
C GLU A 204 -45.33 -5.27 -5.02
N ILE A 205 -44.64 -5.35 -6.16
CA ILE A 205 -43.37 -4.67 -6.42
C ILE A 205 -43.62 -3.18 -6.66
N PRO A 206 -43.15 -2.29 -5.78
CA PRO A 206 -43.49 -0.87 -5.83
C PRO A 206 -42.54 -0.05 -6.74
N VAL A 207 -41.53 -0.69 -7.32
CA VAL A 207 -40.48 -0.07 -8.16
C VAL A 207 -40.51 -0.64 -9.57
N GLU A 208 -39.98 0.13 -10.52
CA GLU A 208 -39.78 -0.38 -11.87
C GLU A 208 -38.69 -1.46 -11.87
N THR A 209 -38.90 -2.52 -12.65
CA THR A 209 -37.93 -3.60 -12.84
C THR A 209 -37.80 -3.95 -14.32
N GLY A 210 -36.68 -4.55 -14.69
CA GLY A 210 -36.40 -4.92 -16.08
C GLY A 210 -35.74 -3.82 -16.91
N GLN A 211 -35.28 -2.73 -16.29
CA GLN A 211 -34.53 -1.67 -16.96
C GLN A 211 -33.31 -2.27 -17.68
N LYS A 212 -33.11 -1.93 -18.95
CA LYS A 212 -32.00 -2.49 -19.74
C LYS A 212 -30.64 -1.90 -19.36
N HIS A 213 -30.64 -0.66 -18.87
CA HIS A 213 -29.49 0.11 -18.45
C HIS A 213 -29.88 1.07 -17.32
N TYR A 214 -28.88 1.58 -16.61
CA TYR A 214 -28.99 2.75 -15.74
C TYR A 214 -27.89 3.75 -16.14
N GLU A 215 -27.97 4.97 -15.61
CA GLU A 215 -26.94 5.99 -15.79
C GLU A 215 -26.22 6.28 -14.47
N GLU A 216 -24.92 6.54 -14.50
CA GLU A 216 -24.14 6.96 -13.34
C GLU A 216 -23.17 8.08 -13.71
N LEU A 217 -22.83 8.94 -12.76
CA LEU A 217 -21.85 9.99 -12.93
C LEU A 217 -20.45 9.50 -12.55
N LEU A 218 -19.48 9.70 -13.45
CA LEU A 218 -18.06 9.45 -13.19
C LEU A 218 -17.21 10.50 -13.90
N GLY A 219 -16.31 11.17 -13.17
CA GLY A 219 -15.43 12.19 -13.76
C GLY A 219 -16.21 13.36 -14.40
N GLY A 220 -17.39 13.67 -13.86
CA GLY A 220 -18.28 14.72 -14.38
C GLY A 220 -19.05 14.36 -15.65
N ARG A 221 -18.98 13.11 -16.14
CA ARG A 221 -19.74 12.62 -17.30
C ARG A 221 -20.75 11.55 -16.89
N SER A 222 -21.90 11.52 -17.57
CA SER A 222 -22.89 10.46 -17.41
C SER A 222 -22.50 9.23 -18.24
N PHE A 223 -22.47 8.07 -17.60
CA PHE A 223 -22.23 6.77 -18.21
C PHE A 223 -23.50 5.94 -18.13
N ARG A 224 -24.05 5.63 -19.29
CA ARG A 224 -25.01 4.55 -19.49
C ARG A 224 -24.31 3.22 -19.32
N VAL A 225 -24.91 2.33 -18.54
CA VAL A 225 -24.39 0.99 -18.26
C VAL A 225 -25.52 -0.01 -18.30
N ALA A 226 -25.46 -0.95 -19.25
CA ALA A 226 -26.40 -2.05 -19.36
C ALA A 226 -26.24 -3.05 -18.20
N SER A 227 -27.29 -3.83 -17.93
CA SER A 227 -27.27 -4.82 -16.84
C SER A 227 -26.09 -5.80 -16.92
N ALA A 228 -25.70 -6.20 -18.14
CA ALA A 228 -24.65 -7.16 -18.40
C ALA A 228 -23.24 -6.52 -18.46
N SER A 229 -23.16 -5.20 -18.62
CA SER A 229 -21.90 -4.47 -18.73
C SER A 229 -21.23 -4.29 -17.36
N PHE A 230 -19.90 -4.33 -17.33
CA PHE A 230 -19.13 -4.05 -16.12
C PHE A 230 -19.06 -2.54 -15.88
N PHE A 231 -19.05 -2.15 -14.60
CA PHE A 231 -18.78 -0.78 -14.16
C PHE A 231 -18.17 -0.84 -12.76
N GLN A 232 -17.28 0.10 -12.45
CA GLN A 232 -16.62 0.13 -11.15
C GLN A 232 -17.64 0.33 -10.04
N VAL A 233 -17.50 -0.42 -8.94
CA VAL A 233 -18.51 -0.41 -7.88
C VAL A 233 -18.32 0.69 -6.84
N ASN A 234 -17.16 1.36 -6.88
CA ASN A 234 -16.79 2.46 -5.98
C ASN A 234 -16.32 3.64 -6.85
N ASN A 235 -17.23 4.55 -7.20
CA ASN A 235 -16.93 5.63 -8.13
C ASN A 235 -15.84 6.58 -7.59
N LEU A 236 -15.83 6.83 -6.27
CA LEU A 236 -14.84 7.71 -5.64
C LEU A 236 -13.41 7.17 -5.83
N GLN A 237 -13.23 5.85 -5.78
CA GLN A 237 -11.94 5.22 -6.08
C GLN A 237 -11.68 5.12 -7.58
N ALA A 238 -12.70 4.87 -8.40
CA ALA A 238 -12.54 4.87 -9.85
C ALA A 238 -12.02 6.22 -10.36
N GLU A 239 -12.51 7.35 -9.85
CA GLU A 239 -12.00 8.68 -10.21
C GLU A 239 -10.54 8.87 -9.83
N GLN A 240 -10.11 8.41 -8.65
CA GLN A 240 -8.71 8.43 -8.25
C GLN A 240 -7.83 7.57 -9.17
N MET A 241 -8.33 6.39 -9.55
CA MET A 241 -7.66 5.47 -10.46
C MET A 241 -7.47 6.09 -11.86
N ILE A 242 -8.50 6.78 -12.39
CA ILE A 242 -8.43 7.47 -13.68
C ILE A 242 -7.46 8.66 -13.63
N ALA A 243 -7.50 9.45 -12.55
CA ALA A 243 -6.58 10.56 -12.35
C ALA A 243 -5.12 10.09 -12.31
N MET A 244 -4.87 8.97 -11.62
CA MET A 244 -3.57 8.32 -11.60
C MET A 244 -3.18 7.82 -12.99
N ALA A 245 -4.08 7.13 -13.70
CA ALA A 245 -3.78 6.63 -15.03
C ALA A 245 -3.35 7.76 -15.98
N ARG A 246 -4.02 8.92 -15.91
CA ARG A 246 -3.63 10.12 -16.67
C ARG A 246 -2.21 10.59 -16.34
N GLU A 247 -1.87 10.67 -15.06
CA GLU A 247 -0.56 11.14 -14.58
C GLU A 247 0.56 10.16 -14.98
N GLU A 248 0.38 8.87 -14.70
CA GLU A 248 1.39 7.83 -14.95
C GLU A 248 1.65 7.57 -16.42
N LEU A 249 0.62 7.70 -17.26
CA LEU A 249 0.78 7.58 -18.71
C LEU A 249 1.44 8.83 -19.33
N GLY A 250 1.62 9.91 -18.57
CA GLY A 250 2.27 11.13 -19.05
C GLY A 250 1.54 11.79 -20.23
N LEU A 251 0.21 11.70 -20.25
CA LEU A 251 -0.60 12.19 -21.36
C LEU A 251 -0.49 13.72 -21.48
N SER A 252 0.02 14.17 -22.63
CA SER A 252 0.37 15.58 -22.87
C SER A 252 -0.54 16.29 -23.88
N GLY A 253 -1.61 15.63 -24.34
CA GLY A 253 -2.47 16.10 -25.42
C GLY A 253 -2.12 15.47 -26.78
N HIS A 254 -1.06 14.66 -26.86
CA HIS A 254 -0.57 14.07 -28.10
C HIS A 254 -0.44 12.55 -28.02
N GLY A 255 -0.49 11.88 -29.16
CA GLY A 255 -0.24 10.45 -29.32
C GLY A 255 -1.49 9.58 -29.39
N LEU A 256 -1.24 8.27 -29.49
CA LEU A 256 -2.26 7.22 -29.52
C LEU A 256 -2.36 6.55 -28.14
N LEU A 257 -3.54 6.57 -27.54
CA LEU A 257 -3.91 5.72 -26.41
C LEU A 257 -4.66 4.49 -26.91
N VAL A 258 -4.24 3.31 -26.48
CA VAL A 258 -5.03 2.09 -26.64
C VAL A 258 -5.59 1.70 -25.27
N ASP A 259 -6.91 1.61 -25.16
CA ASP A 259 -7.63 1.12 -24.00
C ASP A 259 -8.14 -0.29 -24.30
N ALA A 260 -7.45 -1.31 -23.81
CA ALA A 260 -7.83 -2.70 -24.02
C ALA A 260 -8.65 -3.24 -22.85
N TYR A 261 -9.69 -4.01 -23.17
CA TYR A 261 -10.75 -4.39 -22.21
C TYR A 261 -11.55 -3.17 -21.74
N ALA A 262 -11.89 -2.28 -22.68
CA ALA A 262 -12.41 -0.94 -22.40
C ALA A 262 -13.77 -0.94 -21.67
N GLY A 263 -14.52 -2.05 -21.69
CA GLY A 263 -15.85 -2.15 -21.10
C GLY A 263 -16.78 -1.08 -21.68
N VAL A 264 -17.40 -0.28 -20.80
CA VAL A 264 -18.26 0.85 -21.22
C VAL A 264 -17.48 2.11 -21.59
N GLY A 265 -16.16 2.00 -21.79
CA GLY A 265 -15.27 3.07 -22.25
C GLY A 265 -14.80 4.02 -21.15
N THR A 266 -14.71 3.58 -19.89
CA THR A 266 -14.42 4.48 -18.76
C THR A 266 -13.07 5.21 -18.90
N PHE A 267 -11.97 4.47 -19.12
CA PHE A 267 -10.67 5.08 -19.36
C PHE A 267 -10.63 5.80 -20.71
N ALA A 268 -11.06 5.14 -21.79
CA ALA A 268 -11.10 5.72 -23.13
C ALA A 268 -11.76 7.11 -23.16
N ILE A 269 -12.96 7.25 -22.58
CA ILE A 269 -13.77 8.48 -22.61
C ILE A 269 -13.16 9.58 -21.75
N LEU A 270 -12.67 9.25 -20.57
CA LEU A 270 -12.16 10.24 -19.62
C LEU A 270 -10.72 10.67 -19.93
N LEU A 271 -9.95 9.84 -20.64
CA LEU A 271 -8.59 10.17 -21.06
C LEU A 271 -8.52 10.72 -22.49
N ALA A 272 -9.57 10.57 -23.31
CA ALA A 272 -9.63 11.10 -24.68
C ALA A 272 -9.27 12.59 -24.82
N PRO A 273 -9.64 13.50 -23.89
CA PRO A 273 -9.23 14.91 -23.99
C PRO A 273 -7.72 15.17 -23.87
N HIS A 274 -6.93 14.14 -23.54
CA HIS A 274 -5.50 14.26 -23.26
C HIS A 274 -4.61 13.56 -24.29
N VAL A 275 -5.16 13.13 -25.44
CA VAL A 275 -4.44 12.47 -26.54
C VAL A 275 -5.02 12.85 -27.89
N ASP A 276 -4.26 12.62 -28.98
CA ASP A 276 -4.75 12.89 -30.34
C ASP A 276 -5.85 11.90 -30.73
N ARG A 277 -5.69 10.62 -30.34
CA ARG A 277 -6.60 9.55 -30.71
C ARG A 277 -6.61 8.44 -29.65
N VAL A 278 -7.80 7.85 -29.45
CA VAL A 278 -8.00 6.66 -28.62
C VAL A 278 -8.51 5.51 -29.49
N ILE A 279 -7.95 4.32 -29.30
CA ILE A 279 -8.53 3.06 -29.77
C ILE A 279 -8.99 2.27 -28.54
N ALA A 280 -10.27 1.98 -28.44
CA ALA A 280 -10.86 1.24 -27.33
C ALA A 280 -11.33 -0.15 -27.81
N ILE A 281 -10.85 -1.21 -27.16
CA ILE A 281 -11.08 -2.61 -27.58
C ILE A 281 -11.94 -3.31 -26.53
N GLU A 282 -13.05 -3.89 -26.95
CA GLU A 282 -13.98 -4.58 -26.06
C GLU A 282 -14.70 -5.73 -26.80
N ASP A 283 -14.83 -6.89 -26.15
CA ASP A 283 -15.44 -8.07 -26.79
C ASP A 283 -16.97 -8.11 -26.66
N SER A 284 -17.50 -7.49 -25.59
CA SER A 284 -18.89 -7.56 -25.21
C SER A 284 -19.72 -6.58 -26.02
N PRO A 285 -20.66 -7.07 -26.87
CA PRO A 285 -21.48 -6.19 -27.70
C PRO A 285 -22.28 -5.17 -26.89
N SER A 286 -22.78 -5.56 -25.71
CA SER A 286 -23.53 -4.64 -24.84
C SER A 286 -22.65 -3.53 -24.27
N ALA A 287 -21.39 -3.84 -23.94
CA ALA A 287 -20.46 -2.86 -23.40
C ALA A 287 -20.01 -1.87 -24.49
N VAL A 288 -19.76 -2.36 -25.72
CA VAL A 288 -19.46 -1.49 -26.88
C VAL A 288 -20.61 -0.53 -27.17
N TRP A 289 -21.87 -1.02 -27.22
CA TRP A 289 -23.02 -0.13 -27.45
C TRP A 289 -23.18 0.94 -26.37
N ASP A 290 -22.92 0.59 -25.11
CA ASP A 290 -22.90 1.55 -24.02
C ASP A 290 -21.74 2.54 -24.20
N ALA A 291 -20.54 2.07 -24.56
CA ALA A 291 -19.35 2.90 -24.76
C ALA A 291 -19.53 3.92 -25.89
N GLU A 292 -20.09 3.49 -27.03
CA GLU A 292 -20.42 4.37 -28.15
C GLU A 292 -21.44 5.45 -27.75
N ALA A 293 -22.46 5.08 -26.95
CA ALA A 293 -23.43 6.02 -26.42
C ALA A 293 -22.79 7.02 -25.44
N ASN A 294 -21.89 6.54 -24.57
CA ASN A 294 -21.19 7.35 -23.58
C ASN A 294 -20.17 8.31 -24.20
N ALA A 295 -19.60 7.92 -25.35
CA ALA A 295 -18.64 8.73 -26.10
C ALA A 295 -19.31 9.82 -26.97
N ALA A 296 -20.64 9.98 -26.91
CA ALA A 296 -21.34 11.00 -27.68
C ALA A 296 -20.72 12.39 -27.48
N GLY A 297 -20.32 13.02 -28.59
CA GLY A 297 -19.63 14.32 -28.58
C GLY A 297 -18.12 14.24 -28.32
N ILE A 298 -17.51 13.06 -28.39
CA ILE A 298 -16.05 12.88 -28.41
C ILE A 298 -15.65 12.26 -29.74
N ASP A 299 -14.96 13.04 -30.56
CA ASP A 299 -14.69 12.67 -31.96
C ASP A 299 -13.39 11.88 -32.15
N ASN A 300 -12.53 11.81 -31.13
CA ASN A 300 -11.20 11.21 -31.23
C ASN A 300 -11.11 9.78 -30.65
N ILE A 301 -12.24 9.09 -30.48
CA ILE A 301 -12.27 7.69 -30.01
C ILE A 301 -12.77 6.78 -31.13
N THR A 302 -12.07 5.66 -31.35
CA THR A 302 -12.52 4.56 -32.19
C THR A 302 -12.75 3.33 -31.34
N PHE A 303 -13.97 2.81 -31.31
CA PHE A 303 -14.29 1.54 -30.66
C PHE A 303 -14.12 0.38 -31.64
N ILE A 304 -13.46 -0.67 -31.19
CA ILE A 304 -13.29 -1.92 -31.94
C ILE A 304 -13.91 -3.04 -31.13
N GLN A 305 -15.03 -3.59 -31.63
CA GLN A 305 -15.63 -4.79 -31.05
C GLN A 305 -14.82 -6.02 -31.46
N GLY A 306 -14.14 -6.65 -30.50
CA GLY A 306 -13.31 -7.81 -30.76
C GLY A 306 -12.53 -8.27 -29.52
N ARG A 307 -11.93 -9.45 -29.61
CA ARG A 307 -11.07 -9.94 -28.52
C ARG A 307 -9.77 -9.15 -28.51
N THR A 308 -9.34 -8.71 -27.32
CA THR A 308 -8.12 -7.92 -27.14
C THR A 308 -6.91 -8.55 -27.83
N GLU A 309 -6.68 -9.85 -27.65
CA GLU A 309 -5.54 -10.51 -28.27
C GLU A 309 -5.56 -10.48 -29.80
N GLU A 310 -6.73 -10.57 -30.43
CA GLU A 310 -6.85 -10.57 -31.89
C GLU A 310 -6.67 -9.18 -32.47
N VAL A 311 -7.24 -8.17 -31.81
CA VAL A 311 -7.16 -6.78 -32.27
C VAL A 311 -5.75 -6.25 -32.07
N LEU A 312 -5.14 -6.46 -30.89
CA LEU A 312 -3.76 -6.05 -30.64
C LEU A 312 -2.78 -6.75 -31.59
N GLU A 313 -3.00 -8.02 -31.95
CA GLU A 313 -2.15 -8.76 -32.91
C GLU A 313 -2.12 -8.08 -34.29
N GLN A 314 -3.24 -7.51 -34.73
CA GLN A 314 -3.39 -6.87 -36.04
C GLN A 314 -2.89 -5.42 -36.08
N MET A 315 -2.58 -4.82 -34.93
CA MET A 315 -2.08 -3.45 -34.88
C MET A 315 -0.62 -3.37 -35.31
N GLU A 316 -0.33 -2.41 -36.19
CA GLU A 316 1.02 -2.09 -36.68
C GLU A 316 1.58 -0.81 -36.07
N GLU A 317 0.71 0.13 -35.67
CA GLU A 317 1.10 1.40 -35.08
C GLU A 317 1.47 1.22 -33.61
N GLN A 318 2.67 1.67 -33.22
CA GLN A 318 3.12 1.71 -31.83
C GLN A 318 2.30 2.73 -31.02
N PRO A 319 1.56 2.30 -29.98
CA PRO A 319 0.83 3.24 -29.13
C PRO A 319 1.78 4.09 -28.29
N THR A 320 1.37 5.33 -28.02
CA THR A 320 2.05 6.15 -27.00
C THR A 320 1.79 5.58 -25.62
N ALA A 321 0.54 5.15 -25.37
CA ALA A 321 0.12 4.54 -24.12
C ALA A 321 -0.78 3.32 -24.41
N LEU A 322 -0.64 2.27 -23.60
CA LEU A 322 -1.54 1.10 -23.61
C LEU A 322 -2.05 0.85 -22.19
N ILE A 323 -3.37 0.73 -22.04
CA ILE A 323 -4.02 0.27 -20.82
C ILE A 323 -4.47 -1.17 -21.03
N LEU A 324 -4.17 -2.04 -20.07
CA LEU A 324 -4.70 -3.41 -19.96
C LEU A 324 -5.52 -3.50 -18.66
N ASP A 325 -6.84 -3.66 -18.75
CA ASP A 325 -7.73 -3.92 -17.60
C ASP A 325 -8.45 -5.28 -17.72
N PRO A 326 -7.71 -6.41 -17.68
CA PRO A 326 -8.28 -7.73 -17.91
C PRO A 326 -9.20 -8.21 -16.76
N PRO A 327 -10.00 -9.27 -17.00
CA PRO A 327 -10.73 -9.93 -15.93
C PRO A 327 -9.78 -10.57 -14.90
N ARG A 328 -10.31 -11.06 -13.76
CA ARG A 328 -9.54 -11.69 -12.66
C ARG A 328 -8.52 -12.75 -13.10
N ALA A 329 -8.78 -13.44 -14.21
CA ALA A 329 -7.88 -14.45 -14.76
C ALA A 329 -6.56 -13.88 -15.32
N GLY A 330 -6.47 -12.56 -15.53
CA GLY A 330 -5.40 -11.86 -16.23
C GLY A 330 -5.58 -11.87 -17.75
N CYS A 331 -4.57 -11.38 -18.45
CA CYS A 331 -4.49 -11.38 -19.90
C CYS A 331 -4.29 -12.79 -20.46
N ARG A 332 -4.71 -12.98 -21.70
CA ARG A 332 -4.26 -14.12 -22.51
C ARG A 332 -2.79 -13.93 -22.88
N PRO A 333 -1.96 -14.99 -22.94
CA PRO A 333 -0.55 -14.86 -23.34
C PRO A 333 -0.36 -14.14 -24.68
N GLU A 334 -1.27 -14.35 -25.63
CA GLU A 334 -1.27 -13.71 -26.95
C GLU A 334 -1.44 -12.18 -26.86
N ALA A 335 -2.26 -11.70 -25.92
CA ALA A 335 -2.42 -10.25 -25.69
C ALA A 335 -1.12 -9.64 -25.11
N LEU A 336 -0.44 -10.35 -24.20
CA LEU A 336 0.84 -9.90 -23.64
C LEU A 336 1.94 -9.89 -24.71
N GLN A 337 1.99 -10.92 -25.56
CA GLN A 337 2.92 -11.00 -26.69
C GLN A 337 2.68 -9.85 -27.69
N ALA A 338 1.41 -9.54 -27.99
CA ALA A 338 1.08 -8.41 -28.84
C ALA A 338 1.47 -7.07 -28.19
N ALA A 339 1.26 -6.89 -26.89
CA ALA A 339 1.71 -5.70 -26.16
C ALA A 339 3.25 -5.55 -26.20
N VAL A 340 4.00 -6.65 -26.03
CA VAL A 340 5.46 -6.69 -26.18
C VAL A 340 5.91 -6.31 -27.59
N ARG A 341 5.26 -6.85 -28.62
CA ARG A 341 5.55 -6.50 -30.02
C ARG A 341 5.28 -5.02 -30.31
N LEU A 342 4.13 -4.51 -29.88
CA LEU A 342 3.72 -3.12 -30.08
C LEU A 342 4.63 -2.15 -29.32
N LYS A 343 5.22 -2.59 -28.20
CA LYS A 343 6.19 -1.84 -27.39
C LYS A 343 5.74 -0.39 -27.08
N PRO A 344 4.53 -0.16 -26.53
CA PRO A 344 4.08 1.19 -26.16
C PRO A 344 5.07 1.91 -25.25
N ASN A 345 5.18 3.24 -25.35
CA ASN A 345 6.11 4.02 -24.54
C ASN A 345 5.82 3.88 -23.04
N ARG A 346 4.53 3.79 -22.69
CA ARG A 346 4.06 3.46 -21.34
C ARG A 346 2.91 2.46 -21.40
N LEU A 347 2.97 1.46 -20.53
CA LEU A 347 1.90 0.48 -20.35
C LEU A 347 1.39 0.58 -18.92
N LEU A 348 0.08 0.68 -18.78
CA LEU A 348 -0.61 0.64 -17.50
C LEU A 348 -1.43 -0.65 -17.42
N TYR A 349 -1.15 -1.47 -16.41
CA TYR A 349 -1.88 -2.72 -16.17
C TYR A 349 -2.74 -2.56 -14.91
N VAL A 350 -4.05 -2.73 -15.04
CA VAL A 350 -5.02 -2.72 -13.93
C VAL A 350 -5.35 -4.16 -13.54
N SER A 351 -5.39 -4.48 -12.24
CA SER A 351 -5.75 -5.81 -11.78
C SER A 351 -6.40 -5.81 -10.41
N CYS A 352 -7.45 -6.63 -10.26
CA CYS A 352 -8.07 -6.93 -8.97
C CYS A 352 -7.58 -8.26 -8.34
N GLU A 353 -6.56 -8.90 -8.92
CA GLU A 353 -6.01 -10.18 -8.46
C GLU A 353 -4.47 -10.18 -8.50
N PRO A 354 -3.80 -10.10 -7.33
CA PRO A 354 -2.34 -10.00 -7.27
C PRO A 354 -1.57 -11.17 -7.91
N GLU A 355 -2.07 -12.40 -7.82
CA GLU A 355 -1.39 -13.58 -8.39
C GLU A 355 -1.36 -13.55 -9.92
N SER A 356 -2.47 -13.21 -10.58
CA SER A 356 -2.51 -13.09 -12.04
C SER A 356 -1.76 -11.85 -12.52
N LEU A 357 -1.80 -10.75 -11.76
CA LEU A 357 -0.95 -9.58 -12.01
C LEU A 357 0.53 -9.99 -12.03
N ALA A 358 1.02 -10.66 -10.99
CA ALA A 358 2.43 -11.05 -10.88
C ALA A 358 2.88 -11.93 -12.06
N ARG A 359 2.05 -12.92 -12.44
CA ARG A 359 2.29 -13.80 -13.60
C ARG A 359 2.35 -13.04 -14.92
N ASP A 360 1.49 -12.05 -15.12
CA ASP A 360 1.44 -11.31 -16.38
C ASP A 360 2.56 -10.27 -16.47
N LEU A 361 2.92 -9.65 -15.34
CA LEU A 361 4.10 -8.79 -15.24
C LEU A 361 5.40 -9.55 -15.53
N GLU A 362 5.52 -10.82 -15.11
CA GLU A 362 6.66 -11.67 -15.45
C GLU A 362 6.87 -11.75 -16.97
N GLN A 363 5.81 -12.12 -17.70
CA GLN A 363 5.84 -12.27 -19.16
C GLN A 363 6.11 -10.93 -19.87
N LEU A 364 5.55 -9.83 -19.38
CA LEU A 364 5.85 -8.50 -19.92
C LEU A 364 7.32 -8.13 -19.69
N CYS A 365 7.88 -8.44 -18.52
CA CYS A 365 9.29 -8.18 -18.22
C CYS A 365 10.24 -9.05 -19.05
N GLU A 366 9.92 -10.34 -19.24
CA GLU A 366 10.65 -11.21 -20.17
C GLU A 366 10.62 -10.67 -21.61
N GLY A 367 9.54 -9.97 -21.97
CA GLY A 367 9.38 -9.25 -23.24
C GLY A 367 10.11 -7.91 -23.35
N GLY A 368 10.90 -7.51 -22.35
CA GLY A 368 11.66 -6.26 -22.37
C GLY A 368 10.90 -5.03 -21.88
N PHE A 369 9.88 -5.22 -21.03
CA PHE A 369 9.37 -4.15 -20.17
C PHE A 369 10.07 -4.15 -18.81
N ARG A 370 10.01 -3.01 -18.14
CA ARG A 370 10.37 -2.86 -16.74
C ARG A 370 9.18 -2.32 -15.98
N VAL A 371 8.86 -2.94 -14.85
CA VAL A 371 7.89 -2.39 -13.89
C VAL A 371 8.54 -1.22 -13.15
N GLU A 372 7.97 -0.02 -13.28
CA GLU A 372 8.41 1.16 -12.54
C GLU A 372 7.86 1.16 -11.11
N LYS A 373 6.57 0.85 -10.97
CA LYS A 373 5.89 0.78 -9.68
C LYS A 373 4.60 -0.04 -9.76
N VAL A 374 4.17 -0.54 -8.60
CA VAL A 374 2.83 -1.10 -8.39
C VAL A 374 2.15 -0.32 -7.27
N GLN A 375 0.95 0.18 -7.55
CA GLN A 375 0.12 0.95 -6.64
C GLN A 375 -1.14 0.16 -6.28
N PRO A 376 -1.23 -0.41 -5.07
CA PRO A 376 -2.47 -0.96 -4.54
C PRO A 376 -3.47 0.16 -4.25
N ILE A 377 -4.75 -0.11 -4.50
CA ILE A 377 -5.88 0.81 -4.32
C ILE A 377 -6.98 0.06 -3.59
N ASP A 378 -7.47 0.64 -2.50
CA ASP A 378 -8.58 0.06 -1.76
C ASP A 378 -9.93 0.35 -2.43
N MET A 379 -10.20 -0.34 -3.54
CA MET A 379 -11.48 -0.30 -4.26
C MET A 379 -12.62 -0.92 -3.44
N PHE A 380 -12.28 -1.83 -2.51
CA PHE A 380 -13.25 -2.62 -1.74
C PHE A 380 -12.93 -2.62 -0.21
N PRO A 381 -13.12 -1.49 0.48
CA PRO A 381 -12.97 -1.42 1.94
C PRO A 381 -13.74 -2.51 2.68
N GLN A 382 -13.24 -2.94 3.84
CA GLN A 382 -13.84 -3.99 4.69
C GLN A 382 -13.80 -5.42 4.09
N THR A 383 -13.19 -5.57 2.91
CA THR A 383 -12.94 -6.84 2.24
C THR A 383 -11.44 -7.03 2.01
N HIS A 384 -11.02 -8.28 1.79
CA HIS A 384 -9.64 -8.61 1.44
C HIS A 384 -9.25 -8.24 -0.01
N HIS A 385 -10.22 -7.85 -0.85
CA HIS A 385 -9.94 -7.54 -2.25
C HIS A 385 -9.11 -6.25 -2.37
N VAL A 386 -8.19 -6.24 -3.33
CA VAL A 386 -7.32 -5.12 -3.63
C VAL A 386 -7.30 -4.91 -5.14
N GLU A 387 -7.43 -3.66 -5.57
CA GLU A 387 -7.22 -3.24 -6.96
C GLU A 387 -5.77 -2.74 -7.09
N CYS A 388 -5.13 -2.94 -8.23
CA CYS A 388 -3.73 -2.56 -8.43
C CYS A 388 -3.56 -1.88 -9.77
N ILE A 389 -2.77 -0.82 -9.80
CA ILE A 389 -2.18 -0.28 -11.04
C ILE A 389 -0.69 -0.60 -11.06
N ALA A 390 -0.23 -1.29 -12.09
CA ALA A 390 1.19 -1.43 -12.41
C ALA A 390 1.56 -0.53 -13.59
N VAL A 391 2.66 0.22 -13.45
CA VAL A 391 3.19 1.09 -14.50
C VAL A 391 4.45 0.46 -15.08
N LEU A 392 4.48 0.30 -16.39
CA LEU A 392 5.57 -0.33 -17.11
C LEU A 392 6.08 0.58 -18.24
N THR A 393 7.38 0.50 -18.47
CA THR A 393 8.07 1.18 -19.59
C THR A 393 8.95 0.19 -20.33
N PRO A 394 9.14 0.32 -21.65
CA PRO A 394 10.11 -0.50 -22.36
C PRO A 394 11.53 -0.29 -21.85
N GLU A 395 12.34 -1.35 -21.85
CA GLU A 395 13.77 -1.22 -21.64
C GLU A 395 14.44 -0.50 -22.84
N ALA A 396 15.38 0.40 -22.54
CA ALA A 396 16.07 1.22 -23.55
C ALA A 396 16.85 0.34 -24.54
N ALA A 397 16.80 0.70 -25.84
CA ALA A 397 17.29 -0.12 -26.95
C ALA A 397 18.82 -0.09 -27.17
N ASP A 398 19.60 0.56 -26.32
CA ASP A 398 21.06 0.63 -26.48
C ASP A 398 21.69 -0.70 -26.05
N GLY A 399 22.10 -1.48 -27.06
CA GLY A 399 22.81 -2.76 -26.98
C GLY A 399 24.21 -2.69 -26.34
N VAL A 400 24.29 -2.13 -25.13
CA VAL A 400 25.24 -2.63 -24.15
C VAL A 400 24.59 -3.89 -23.59
N SER A 401 25.16 -5.05 -23.92
CA SER A 401 24.92 -6.27 -23.13
C SER A 401 25.36 -5.98 -21.69
N ARG A 402 24.45 -5.45 -20.88
CA ARG A 402 24.59 -5.51 -19.43
C ARG A 402 24.09 -6.90 -19.09
N GLY A 403 25.02 -7.83 -18.87
CA GLY A 403 24.69 -9.17 -18.41
C GLY A 403 23.82 -9.13 -17.15
N PRO A 404 23.22 -10.25 -16.75
CA PRO A 404 22.42 -10.32 -15.53
C PRO A 404 23.29 -9.86 -14.36
N GLY A 405 23.04 -8.65 -13.83
CA GLY A 405 23.88 -8.07 -12.78
C GLY A 405 24.16 -6.56 -12.81
N SER A 406 23.63 -5.76 -13.74
CA SER A 406 23.68 -4.29 -13.60
C SER A 406 22.49 -3.78 -12.77
N LEU A 407 22.50 -4.10 -11.47
CA LEU A 407 21.59 -3.49 -10.50
C LEU A 407 21.74 -1.96 -10.55
N ARG A 408 20.62 -1.23 -10.69
CA ARG A 408 20.58 0.13 -10.14
C ARG A 408 20.90 -0.03 -8.65
N ARG A 409 22.04 0.48 -8.20
CA ARG A 409 22.34 0.50 -6.76
C ARG A 409 21.39 1.51 -6.13
N ASN A 410 20.31 1.03 -5.51
CA ASN A 410 19.47 1.93 -4.73
C ASN A 410 20.13 2.19 -3.38
N LEU A 411 19.91 3.39 -2.84
CA LEU A 411 20.28 3.71 -1.47
C LEU A 411 19.13 3.27 -0.55
N VAL A 412 19.40 2.44 0.44
CA VAL A 412 18.38 1.96 1.38
C VAL A 412 18.76 2.40 2.80
N LEU A 413 17.89 3.16 3.45
CA LEU A 413 18.01 3.55 4.84
C LEU A 413 17.34 2.52 5.76
N ALA A 414 18.14 1.72 6.45
CA ALA A 414 17.73 0.74 7.45
C ALA A 414 17.48 1.43 8.81
N SER A 415 16.36 2.16 8.95
CA SER A 415 16.05 2.96 10.14
C SER A 415 14.55 3.15 10.37
N SER A 416 14.11 3.02 11.63
CA SER A 416 12.76 3.40 12.10
C SER A 416 12.62 4.86 12.53
N SER A 417 13.68 5.65 12.47
CA SER A 417 13.66 7.07 12.83
C SER A 417 13.20 7.95 11.65
N PRO A 418 12.04 8.64 11.74
CA PRO A 418 11.56 9.55 10.69
C PRO A 418 12.54 10.71 10.42
N ARG A 419 13.30 11.12 11.44
CA ARG A 419 14.29 12.20 11.35
C ARG A 419 15.46 11.85 10.44
N ARG A 420 15.88 10.58 10.43
CA ARG A 420 16.99 10.13 9.56
C ARG A 420 16.57 10.13 8.10
N THR A 421 15.33 9.73 7.83
CA THR A 421 14.70 9.85 6.51
C THR A 421 14.64 11.31 6.07
N GLN A 422 14.12 12.20 6.92
CA GLN A 422 14.05 13.64 6.62
C GLN A 422 15.43 14.25 6.35
N LEU A 423 16.45 13.93 7.17
CA LEU A 423 17.83 14.39 6.94
C LEU A 423 18.37 13.93 5.60
N LEU A 424 18.21 12.64 5.26
CA LEU A 424 18.74 12.07 4.03
C LEU A 424 18.00 12.60 2.79
N SER A 425 16.69 12.85 2.89
CA SER A 425 15.91 13.53 1.84
C SER A 425 16.32 14.98 1.69
N SER A 426 16.62 15.68 2.78
CA SER A 426 16.97 17.11 2.74
C SER A 426 18.25 17.39 1.95
N VAL A 427 19.15 16.41 1.86
CA VAL A 427 20.40 16.51 1.08
C VAL A 427 20.29 15.96 -0.35
N GLY A 428 19.06 15.75 -0.84
CA GLY A 428 18.80 15.37 -2.23
C GLY A 428 19.11 13.91 -2.58
N LEU A 429 19.33 13.03 -1.59
CA LEU A 429 19.51 11.60 -1.83
C LEU A 429 18.16 10.87 -1.84
N GLU A 430 17.77 10.36 -3.02
CA GLU A 430 16.67 9.41 -3.15
C GLU A 430 17.03 8.10 -2.45
N HIS A 431 16.15 7.64 -1.57
CA HIS A 431 16.38 6.43 -0.78
C HIS A 431 15.07 5.73 -0.40
N GLU A 432 15.16 4.42 -0.22
CA GLU A 432 14.08 3.61 0.35
C GLU A 432 14.27 3.44 1.86
N VAL A 433 13.20 3.39 2.65
CA VAL A 433 13.28 3.17 4.10
C VAL A 433 12.85 1.74 4.42
N VAL A 434 13.70 1.01 5.14
CA VAL A 434 13.41 -0.33 5.65
C VAL A 434 13.56 -0.35 7.17
N TYR A 435 12.67 -1.07 7.85
CA TYR A 435 12.62 -1.16 9.30
C TYR A 435 13.15 -2.52 9.80
N PRO A 436 14.45 -2.65 10.09
CA PRO A 436 14.99 -3.89 10.64
C PRO A 436 14.72 -4.02 12.14
N LEU A 437 14.25 -5.19 12.56
CA LEU A 437 14.26 -5.60 13.96
C LEU A 437 15.64 -6.19 14.28
N VAL A 438 16.34 -5.59 15.25
CA VAL A 438 17.66 -6.03 15.73
C VAL A 438 17.63 -6.15 17.25
N ASP A 439 18.45 -7.05 17.79
CA ASP A 439 18.63 -7.17 19.24
C ASP A 439 19.45 -5.98 19.76
N GLU A 440 18.79 -5.13 20.55
CA GLU A 440 19.36 -3.91 21.14
C GLU A 440 19.96 -4.16 22.54
N ALA A 441 20.05 -5.42 22.99
CA ALA A 441 20.68 -5.75 24.27
C ALA A 441 22.14 -5.27 24.32
N MET A 442 22.48 -4.59 25.42
CA MET A 442 23.82 -4.09 25.73
C MET A 442 24.60 -5.13 26.52
N ASP A 443 25.83 -5.41 26.10
CA ASP A 443 26.79 -6.22 26.87
C ASP A 443 27.37 -5.35 28.02
N PRO A 444 27.45 -5.85 29.26
CA PRO A 444 28.01 -5.12 30.41
C PRO A 444 29.42 -4.55 30.22
N GLU A 445 30.24 -5.12 29.34
CA GLU A 445 31.62 -4.65 29.07
C GLU A 445 31.72 -3.76 27.81
N GLU A 446 30.63 -3.56 27.08
CA GLU A 446 30.61 -2.80 25.82
C GLU A 446 30.49 -1.28 26.06
N THR A 447 31.39 -0.50 25.45
CA THR A 447 31.29 0.97 25.43
C THR A 447 30.09 1.43 24.58
N VAL A 448 29.52 2.60 24.87
CA VAL A 448 28.40 3.15 24.09
C VAL A 448 28.75 3.30 22.60
N GLU A 449 29.97 3.72 22.29
CA GLU A 449 30.49 3.86 20.93
C GLU A 449 30.47 2.51 20.18
N SER A 450 30.94 1.44 20.81
CA SER A 450 30.89 0.08 20.26
C SER A 450 29.46 -0.39 20.06
N LEU A 451 28.57 -0.13 21.03
CA LEU A 451 27.17 -0.52 20.98
C LEU A 451 26.47 0.10 19.76
N VAL A 452 26.54 1.43 19.61
CA VAL A 452 25.84 2.09 18.49
C VAL A 452 26.43 1.70 17.12
N ALA A 453 27.74 1.45 17.04
CA ALA A 453 28.38 0.95 15.83
C ALA A 453 27.91 -0.48 15.49
N ARG A 454 27.87 -1.38 16.50
CA ARG A 454 27.36 -2.74 16.36
C ARG A 454 25.90 -2.75 15.92
N LEU A 455 25.06 -1.92 16.52
CA LEU A 455 23.64 -1.81 16.16
C LEU A 455 23.46 -1.26 14.75
N ALA A 456 24.22 -0.23 14.34
CA ALA A 456 24.19 0.28 12.97
C ALA A 456 24.56 -0.82 11.95
N LEU A 457 25.61 -1.61 12.22
CA LEU A 457 25.99 -2.75 11.38
C LEU A 457 24.94 -3.87 11.37
N ALA A 458 24.36 -4.20 12.52
CA ALA A 458 23.32 -5.21 12.63
C ALA A 458 22.11 -4.84 11.76
N LYS A 459 21.73 -3.56 11.72
CA LYS A 459 20.63 -3.04 10.89
C LYS A 459 20.88 -3.26 9.40
N VAL A 460 22.06 -2.88 8.89
CA VAL A 460 22.38 -3.08 7.46
C VAL A 460 22.55 -4.56 7.10
N ARG A 461 23.17 -5.37 7.97
CA ARG A 461 23.32 -6.81 7.72
C ARG A 461 21.98 -7.52 7.67
N ARG A 462 21.05 -7.17 8.57
CA ARG A 462 19.69 -7.73 8.61
C ARG A 462 18.90 -7.48 7.33
N VAL A 463 19.16 -6.36 6.66
CA VAL A 463 18.52 -5.97 5.40
C VAL A 463 19.25 -6.56 4.18
N SER A 464 20.57 -6.77 4.27
CA SER A 464 21.41 -7.16 3.12
C SER A 464 21.00 -8.45 2.40
N GLY A 465 20.42 -9.43 3.10
CA GLY A 465 19.97 -10.68 2.48
C GLY A 465 18.83 -10.46 1.47
N ALA A 466 17.99 -9.46 1.69
CA ALA A 466 16.88 -9.10 0.81
C ALA A 466 17.27 -8.06 -0.26
N ARG A 467 18.49 -7.51 -0.18
CA ARG A 467 18.97 -6.37 -1.00
C ARG A 467 20.40 -6.59 -1.48
N PRO A 468 20.71 -7.67 -2.21
CA PRO A 468 22.09 -8.04 -2.56
C PRO A 468 22.78 -7.08 -3.55
N GLY A 469 22.06 -6.10 -4.10
CA GLY A 469 22.59 -5.15 -5.09
C GLY A 469 22.66 -3.68 -4.66
N ASP A 470 22.20 -3.38 -3.44
CA ASP A 470 21.99 -2.03 -2.97
C ASP A 470 23.09 -1.54 -2.03
N VAL A 471 23.14 -0.22 -1.84
CA VAL A 471 23.95 0.40 -0.78
C VAL A 471 23.05 0.67 0.40
N LEU A 472 23.35 0.05 1.54
CA LEU A 472 22.54 0.11 2.74
C LEU A 472 23.15 1.07 3.75
N VAL A 473 22.34 1.94 4.34
CA VAL A 473 22.72 2.88 5.39
C VAL A 473 21.98 2.51 6.66
N GLY A 474 22.71 2.24 7.74
CA GLY A 474 22.15 2.01 9.07
C GLY A 474 22.68 3.04 10.03
N ALA A 475 21.86 3.43 11.02
CA ALA A 475 22.32 4.27 12.10
C ALA A 475 21.62 3.94 13.42
N ASP A 476 22.34 4.15 14.51
CA ASP A 476 21.81 4.05 15.86
C ASP A 476 22.38 5.14 16.76
N SER A 477 21.58 5.68 17.68
CA SER A 477 21.92 6.88 18.44
C SER A 477 21.54 6.72 19.90
N MET A 478 22.45 7.08 20.80
CA MET A 478 22.24 7.07 22.24
C MET A 478 22.58 8.42 22.87
N VAL A 479 21.82 8.79 23.88
CA VAL A 479 22.08 9.94 24.75
C VAL A 479 22.80 9.43 26.00
N VAL A 480 23.89 10.07 26.42
CA VAL A 480 24.70 9.66 27.56
C VAL A 480 24.85 10.81 28.53
N LEU A 481 24.43 10.60 29.78
CA LEU A 481 24.58 11.55 30.88
C LEU A 481 25.36 10.89 32.01
N ASP A 482 26.45 11.52 32.45
CA ASP A 482 27.35 10.99 33.51
C ASP A 482 27.82 9.54 33.26
N GLY A 483 28.09 9.20 31.99
CA GLY A 483 28.51 7.86 31.59
C GLY A 483 27.39 6.80 31.57
N ARG A 484 26.12 7.20 31.72
CA ARG A 484 24.97 6.29 31.65
C ARG A 484 24.12 6.57 30.40
N PRO A 485 23.76 5.55 29.61
CA PRO A 485 22.87 5.72 28.47
C PRO A 485 21.43 6.04 28.94
N ILE A 486 20.79 6.96 28.24
CA ILE A 486 19.39 7.36 28.42
C ILE A 486 18.62 6.92 27.16
N GLY A 487 17.65 6.03 27.37
CA GLY A 487 16.80 5.49 26.32
C GLY A 487 15.62 6.41 25.96
N LYS A 488 14.65 5.81 25.27
CA LYS A 488 13.33 6.41 25.06
C LYS A 488 12.50 6.22 26.34
N PRO A 489 11.69 7.20 26.73
CA PRO A 489 10.85 7.08 27.93
C PRO A 489 9.72 6.08 27.71
N ALA A 490 9.36 5.30 28.73
CA ALA A 490 8.21 4.40 28.72
C ALA A 490 6.87 5.16 28.79
N GLY A 491 6.89 6.43 29.22
CA GLY A 491 5.71 7.28 29.27
C GLY A 491 6.00 8.74 29.59
N PRO A 492 4.96 9.58 29.66
CA PRO A 492 5.08 11.03 29.88
C PRO A 492 5.84 11.42 31.16
N ASP A 493 5.65 10.67 32.25
CA ASP A 493 6.29 10.98 33.53
C ASP A 493 7.82 10.78 33.46
N GLU A 494 8.25 9.65 32.88
CA GLU A 494 9.68 9.36 32.65
C GLU A 494 10.30 10.36 31.65
N ALA A 495 9.54 10.81 30.66
CA ALA A 495 9.99 11.86 29.74
C ALA A 495 10.25 13.19 30.49
N ALA A 496 9.34 13.57 31.39
CA ALA A 496 9.48 14.77 32.20
C ALA A 496 10.67 14.67 33.18
N GLU A 497 10.87 13.52 33.82
CA GLU A 497 12.02 13.26 34.69
C GLU A 497 13.34 13.32 33.93
N THR A 498 13.40 12.71 32.75
CA THR A 498 14.56 12.75 31.86
C THR A 498 14.92 14.20 31.50
N LEU A 499 13.93 15.00 31.09
CA LEU A 499 14.14 16.42 30.78
C LEU A 499 14.60 17.23 32.00
N ARG A 500 14.05 16.99 33.19
CA ARG A 500 14.55 17.62 34.43
C ARG A 500 15.99 17.25 34.72
N SER A 501 16.38 16.00 34.46
CA SER A 501 17.76 15.53 34.67
C SER A 501 18.77 16.16 33.73
N LEU A 502 18.34 16.57 32.53
CA LEU A 502 19.17 17.20 31.49
C LEU A 502 19.23 18.74 31.61
N ARG A 503 18.24 19.36 32.24
CA ARG A 503 18.09 20.82 32.40
C ARG A 503 19.39 21.51 32.84
N GLY A 504 19.90 22.41 32.01
CA GLY A 504 21.10 23.20 32.31
C GLY A 504 22.41 22.42 32.39
N ARG A 505 22.42 21.14 31.98
CA ARG A 505 23.59 20.26 32.02
C ARG A 505 24.13 19.99 30.62
N THR A 506 25.32 19.39 30.58
CA THR A 506 25.93 18.86 29.36
C THR A 506 25.77 17.36 29.35
N HIS A 507 25.38 16.81 28.21
CA HIS A 507 25.32 15.38 27.94
C HIS A 507 25.89 15.11 26.54
N SER A 508 26.23 13.86 26.26
CA SER A 508 26.78 13.48 24.95
C SER A 508 25.73 12.74 24.13
N VAL A 509 25.70 12.97 22.83
CA VAL A 509 24.94 12.18 21.86
C VAL A 509 25.93 11.40 21.01
N VAL A 510 25.82 10.07 21.05
CA VAL A 510 26.71 9.16 20.34
C VAL A 510 25.89 8.47 19.25
N THR A 511 26.25 8.63 17.98
CA THR A 511 25.62 7.92 16.86
C THR A 511 26.62 7.06 16.13
N GLY A 512 26.29 5.78 15.92
CA GLY A 512 26.97 4.89 14.99
C GLY A 512 26.29 4.96 13.63
N VAL A 513 27.07 5.02 12.55
CA VAL A 513 26.58 4.97 11.17
C VAL A 513 27.34 3.90 10.42
N ALA A 514 26.59 3.03 9.74
CA ALA A 514 27.13 1.96 8.91
C ALA A 514 26.67 2.13 7.46
N VAL A 515 27.57 1.87 6.52
CA VAL A 515 27.28 1.72 5.09
C VAL A 515 27.70 0.33 4.65
N ARG A 516 26.83 -0.38 3.94
CA ARG A 516 27.13 -1.70 3.36
C ARG A 516 26.85 -1.69 1.86
N ASP A 517 27.87 -1.94 1.06
CA ASP A 517 27.73 -2.26 -0.36
C ASP A 517 27.43 -3.76 -0.45
N ALA A 518 26.14 -4.09 -0.55
CA ALA A 518 25.70 -5.48 -0.54
C ALA A 518 26.18 -6.25 -1.77
N ALA A 519 26.39 -5.57 -2.90
CA ALA A 519 26.86 -6.17 -4.16
C ALA A 519 28.30 -6.67 -4.06
N HIS A 520 29.14 -5.96 -3.31
CA HIS A 520 30.56 -6.29 -3.15
C HIS A 520 30.87 -6.94 -1.80
N GLY A 521 29.86 -7.08 -0.93
CA GLY A 521 30.02 -7.60 0.43
C GLY A 521 30.87 -6.70 1.33
N LEU A 522 31.04 -5.42 0.98
CA LEU A 522 31.85 -4.46 1.73
C LEU A 522 30.99 -3.75 2.78
N GLU A 523 31.56 -3.48 3.94
CA GLU A 523 30.89 -2.73 5.00
C GLU A 523 31.86 -1.80 5.72
N TRP A 524 31.36 -0.64 6.09
CA TRP A 524 32.09 0.37 6.83
C TRP A 524 31.19 0.90 7.94
N VAL A 525 31.78 1.18 9.11
CA VAL A 525 31.07 1.75 10.25
C VAL A 525 31.97 2.76 10.94
N GLU A 526 31.37 3.85 11.39
CA GLU A 526 32.03 4.90 12.16
C GLU A 526 31.07 5.39 13.25
N SER A 527 31.60 6.06 14.26
CA SER A 527 30.80 6.68 15.33
C SER A 527 31.12 8.16 15.50
N CYS A 528 30.14 8.94 15.94
CA CYS A 528 30.27 10.36 16.23
C CYS A 528 29.73 10.68 17.61
N THR A 529 30.55 11.34 18.44
CA THR A 529 30.14 11.88 19.73
C THR A 529 29.99 13.39 19.64
N THR A 530 28.92 13.93 20.21
CA THR A 530 28.66 15.38 20.24
C THR A 530 28.12 15.79 21.58
N ASP A 531 28.72 16.81 22.18
CA ASP A 531 28.26 17.34 23.46
C ASP A 531 27.15 18.37 23.24
N VAL A 532 26.08 18.22 24.01
CA VAL A 532 24.89 19.05 23.95
C VAL A 532 24.69 19.71 25.30
N ILE A 533 24.64 21.03 25.30
CA ILE A 533 24.47 21.84 26.51
C ILE A 533 23.03 22.33 26.52
N MET A 534 22.25 21.90 27.51
CA MET A 534 20.83 22.20 27.60
C MET A 534 20.56 23.58 28.21
N ARG A 535 19.49 24.23 27.77
CA ARG A 535 18.97 25.43 28.43
C ARG A 535 18.45 25.09 29.83
N ARG A 536 18.26 26.14 30.64
CA ARG A 536 17.52 26.07 31.90
C ARG A 536 16.03 26.39 31.65
N TYR A 537 15.31 25.47 31.01
CA TYR A 537 13.86 25.56 30.83
C TYR A 537 13.11 25.27 32.15
N SER A 538 11.89 25.78 32.27
CA SER A 538 10.99 25.63 33.42
C SER A 538 10.25 24.29 33.43
N ASP A 539 9.60 23.95 34.56
CA ASP A 539 8.72 22.77 34.63
C ASP A 539 7.44 22.93 33.81
N GLU A 540 7.01 24.17 33.59
CA GLU A 540 5.88 24.49 32.70
C GLU A 540 6.23 24.20 31.23
N GLU A 541 7.42 24.61 30.77
CA GLU A 541 7.92 24.26 29.43
C GLU A 541 8.05 22.74 29.23
N ILE A 542 8.52 22.00 30.24
CA ILE A 542 8.56 20.53 30.20
C ILE A 542 7.15 19.97 30.07
N GLY A 543 6.21 20.41 30.92
CA GLY A 543 4.83 19.92 30.90
C GLY A 543 4.16 20.16 29.54
N ALA A 544 4.33 21.36 28.98
CA ALA A 544 3.81 21.71 27.67
C ALA A 544 4.41 20.84 26.55
N TYR A 545 5.72 20.62 26.57
CA TYR A 545 6.40 19.79 25.57
C TYR A 545 6.03 18.31 25.67
N VAL A 546 5.96 17.75 26.89
CA VAL A 546 5.54 16.36 27.14
C VAL A 546 4.09 16.14 26.70
N ALA A 547 3.20 17.11 26.93
CA ALA A 547 1.81 17.03 26.49
C ALA A 547 1.65 16.94 24.96
N THR A 548 2.65 17.34 24.16
CA THR A 548 2.62 17.17 22.70
C THR A 548 2.82 15.72 22.25
N GLY A 549 3.31 14.84 23.13
CA GLY A 549 3.73 13.48 22.77
C GLY A 549 5.04 13.41 21.98
N ALA A 550 5.58 14.53 21.52
CA ALA A 550 6.82 14.59 20.75
C ALA A 550 8.04 13.98 21.48
N PRO A 551 8.18 14.01 22.82
CA PRO A 551 9.32 13.38 23.50
C PRO A 551 9.39 11.85 23.42
N LEU A 552 8.24 11.18 23.21
CA LEU A 552 8.08 9.76 23.52
C LEU A 552 8.85 8.82 22.56
N ASP A 553 9.15 9.26 21.34
CA ASP A 553 9.92 8.49 20.36
C ASP A 553 11.42 8.83 20.36
N LYS A 554 11.90 9.68 21.30
CA LYS A 554 13.24 10.27 21.28
C LYS A 554 14.10 9.77 22.44
N ALA A 555 15.31 9.28 22.13
CA ALA A 555 16.32 9.05 23.15
C ALA A 555 16.65 10.38 23.84
N GLY A 556 16.71 10.39 25.17
CA GLY A 556 16.86 11.62 25.95
C GLY A 556 15.60 12.51 26.02
N SER A 557 14.47 12.06 25.47
CA SER A 557 13.17 12.76 25.54
C SER A 557 13.15 14.15 24.91
N TYR A 558 14.03 14.46 23.96
CA TYR A 558 14.00 15.74 23.24
C TYR A 558 14.45 15.64 21.77
N GLY A 559 13.98 16.57 20.94
CA GLY A 559 14.49 16.84 19.59
C GLY A 559 15.14 18.22 19.55
N ILE A 560 16.34 18.35 18.97
CA ILE A 560 17.02 19.65 18.85
C ILE A 560 16.29 20.59 17.87
N GLN A 561 15.49 20.02 16.96
CA GLN A 561 14.68 20.71 15.95
C GLN A 561 13.26 21.05 16.41
N ASP A 562 12.89 20.76 17.67
CA ASP A 562 11.51 20.92 18.13
C ASP A 562 11.24 22.38 18.55
N GLU A 563 10.74 23.20 17.61
CA GLU A 563 10.79 24.67 17.67
C GLU A 563 9.78 25.44 18.56
N PRO A 564 8.83 24.86 19.32
CA PRO A 564 8.30 25.59 20.48
C PRO A 564 9.19 25.44 21.71
N PHE A 565 9.85 24.28 21.88
CA PHE A 565 10.54 23.93 23.11
C PHE A 565 12.01 24.38 23.11
N ASN A 566 12.68 24.25 21.95
CA ASN A 566 14.07 24.64 21.71
C ASN A 566 14.99 24.38 22.93
N PRO A 567 15.24 23.12 23.29
CA PRO A 567 15.83 22.78 24.59
C PRO A 567 17.34 23.01 24.69
N VAL A 568 18.02 23.21 23.56
CA VAL A 568 19.48 23.22 23.49
C VAL A 568 19.99 24.65 23.50
N SER A 569 20.94 24.94 24.38
CA SER A 569 21.63 26.22 24.43
C SER A 569 22.83 26.28 23.47
N ARG A 570 23.57 25.17 23.36
CA ARG A 570 24.77 25.07 22.53
C ARG A 570 25.07 23.61 22.20
N VAL A 571 25.59 23.40 20.99
CA VAL A 571 26.16 22.12 20.54
C VAL A 571 27.66 22.29 20.38
N VAL A 572 28.44 21.33 20.88
CA VAL A 572 29.89 21.23 20.69
C VAL A 572 30.15 19.91 19.95
N GLY A 573 30.30 20.00 18.63
CA GLY A 573 30.35 18.84 17.74
C GLY A 573 29.38 18.98 16.57
N CYS A 574 28.78 17.88 16.12
CA CYS A 574 28.02 17.82 14.88
C CYS A 574 26.51 17.95 15.12
N TYR A 575 25.87 18.96 14.54
CA TYR A 575 24.42 19.15 14.65
C TYR A 575 23.61 17.94 14.11
N THR A 576 23.98 17.43 12.94
CA THR A 576 23.27 16.29 12.32
C THR A 576 23.47 14.98 13.09
N ASN A 577 24.57 14.87 13.85
CA ASN A 577 24.75 13.80 14.82
C ASN A 577 23.70 13.84 15.94
N VAL A 578 23.38 15.04 16.46
CA VAL A 578 22.35 15.22 17.50
C VAL A 578 20.96 14.89 16.98
N VAL A 579 20.67 15.18 15.71
CA VAL A 579 19.40 14.80 15.06
C VAL A 579 19.32 13.27 14.83
N GLY A 580 20.48 12.61 14.68
CA GLY A 580 20.62 11.15 14.66
C GLY A 580 21.26 10.57 13.40
N LEU A 581 21.82 11.38 12.51
CA LEU A 581 22.55 10.92 11.32
C LEU A 581 23.69 11.90 10.97
N PRO A 582 24.94 11.65 11.42
CA PRO A 582 26.09 12.50 11.13
C PRO A 582 26.43 12.51 9.62
N LEU A 583 25.94 13.52 8.90
CA LEU A 583 26.01 13.55 7.43
C LEU A 583 27.43 13.65 6.86
N CYS A 584 28.40 14.30 7.55
CA CYS A 584 29.81 14.30 7.09
C CYS A 584 30.36 12.86 7.06
N ILE A 585 30.19 12.12 8.17
CA ILE A 585 30.64 10.72 8.27
C ILE A 585 29.91 9.85 7.25
N LEU A 586 28.59 10.03 7.12
CA LEU A 586 27.82 9.30 6.12
C LEU A 586 28.33 9.58 4.70
N GLY A 587 28.64 10.83 4.37
CA GLY A 587 29.21 11.22 3.07
C GLY A 587 30.51 10.48 2.77
N ASP A 588 31.44 10.41 3.73
CA ASP A 588 32.69 9.66 3.58
C ASP A 588 32.45 8.16 3.36
N LEU A 589 31.51 7.58 4.10
CA LEU A 589 31.18 6.17 3.98
C LEU A 589 30.48 5.84 2.65
N LEU A 590 29.60 6.73 2.18
CA LEU A 590 28.94 6.62 0.88
C LEU A 590 29.91 6.78 -0.29
N ALA A 591 30.89 7.70 -0.16
CA ALA A 591 31.92 7.88 -1.18
C ALA A 591 32.73 6.60 -1.40
N ARG A 592 33.02 5.84 -0.34
CA ARG A 592 33.65 4.51 -0.43
C ARG A 592 32.78 3.47 -1.15
N ALA A 593 31.46 3.64 -1.11
CA ALA A 593 30.49 2.83 -1.83
C ALA A 593 30.20 3.35 -3.26
N GLY A 594 30.89 4.40 -3.71
CA GLY A 594 30.71 5.01 -5.03
C GLY A 594 29.52 5.97 -5.14
N ILE A 595 28.98 6.47 -4.02
CA ILE A 595 27.89 7.43 -3.96
C ILE A 595 28.41 8.76 -3.41
N GLU A 596 28.30 9.83 -4.19
CA GLU A 596 28.72 11.17 -3.76
C GLU A 596 27.57 11.90 -3.06
N LEU A 597 27.78 12.32 -1.81
CA LEU A 597 26.85 13.17 -1.08
C LEU A 597 27.20 14.65 -1.32
N LYS A 598 26.31 15.40 -1.98
CA LYS A 598 26.45 16.85 -2.17
C LYS A 598 25.53 17.58 -1.20
N MET A 599 26.07 18.55 -0.46
CA MET A 599 25.29 19.41 0.44
C MET A 599 24.84 20.66 -0.32
N PRO A 600 23.52 20.88 -0.50
CA PRO A 600 23.02 22.12 -1.09
C PRO A 600 23.39 23.34 -0.24
N GLU A 601 23.86 24.41 -0.88
CA GLU A 601 24.38 25.62 -0.19
C GLU A 601 23.29 26.42 0.55
N ASP A 602 22.04 26.29 0.12
CA ASP A 602 20.89 27.08 0.58
C ASP A 602 20.14 26.47 1.76
N LEU A 603 20.46 25.22 2.14
CA LEU A 603 19.81 24.56 3.27
C LEU A 603 20.24 25.14 4.63
N GLU A 604 19.29 25.26 5.54
CA GLU A 604 19.54 25.66 6.93
C GLU A 604 20.58 24.75 7.61
N ILE A 605 20.59 23.46 7.25
CA ILE A 605 21.55 22.48 7.77
C ILE A 605 22.98 22.82 7.35
N THR A 606 23.16 23.33 6.13
CA THR A 606 24.46 23.73 5.59
C THR A 606 25.00 24.98 6.31
N ARG A 607 24.12 25.93 6.65
CA ARG A 607 24.46 27.08 7.50
C ARG A 607 24.88 26.65 8.92
N ARG A 608 24.22 25.64 9.48
CA ARG A 608 24.61 25.07 10.79
C ARG A 608 25.94 24.29 10.71
N CYS A 609 26.33 23.82 9.52
CA CYS A 609 27.64 23.21 9.27
C CYS A 609 28.77 24.22 9.08
N THR A 610 28.51 25.41 8.52
CA THR A 610 29.53 26.48 8.37
C THR A 610 29.99 27.05 9.71
N ASP A 611 29.13 27.05 10.73
CA ASP A 611 29.45 27.49 12.10
C ASP A 611 29.91 26.34 13.03
N CYS A 612 30.12 25.14 12.47
CA CYS A 612 30.50 23.94 13.21
C CYS A 612 31.96 24.01 13.70
N SER A 613 32.22 23.61 14.95
CA SER A 613 33.57 23.55 15.53
C SER A 613 34.50 22.54 14.85
N LEU A 614 33.97 21.64 14.01
CA LEU A 614 34.75 20.73 13.17
C LEU A 614 35.29 21.42 11.90
N GLY A 615 34.72 22.58 11.52
CA GLY A 615 35.18 23.55 10.52
C GLY A 615 36.00 22.98 9.36
N GLN A 616 37.33 23.03 9.49
CA GLN A 616 38.32 22.71 8.44
C GLN A 616 38.67 21.22 8.28
N ASN A 617 38.16 20.35 9.16
CA ASN A 617 38.44 18.90 9.16
C ASN A 617 37.26 18.06 8.63
N CYS A 618 36.14 18.65 8.20
CA CYS A 618 35.06 17.91 7.51
C CYS A 618 35.32 17.90 5.99
N SER A 619 35.37 16.70 5.42
CA SER A 619 35.60 16.39 3.99
C SER A 619 34.50 16.88 3.04
N VAL A 620 33.36 17.34 3.56
CA VAL A 620 32.18 17.77 2.80
C VAL A 620 32.02 19.30 2.78
N ALA A 621 32.87 20.05 3.49
CA ALA A 621 32.93 21.50 3.35
C ALA A 621 33.73 21.84 2.08
N ALA A 622 33.03 22.13 0.98
CA ALA A 622 33.66 22.64 -0.23
C ALA A 622 34.50 23.89 0.10
N LYS A 623 35.76 23.89 -0.37
CA LYS A 623 36.52 25.14 -0.49
C LYS A 623 35.72 26.06 -1.41
N PRO A 624 35.58 27.37 -1.11
CA PRO A 624 35.33 28.30 -2.18
C PRO A 624 36.53 28.19 -3.14
N ASP A 625 36.27 27.82 -4.39
CA ASP A 625 37.25 28.02 -5.44
C ASP A 625 37.59 29.51 -5.43
N GLY A 626 38.81 29.81 -4.99
CA GLY A 626 39.40 31.12 -5.08
C GLY A 626 39.73 31.42 -6.53
N ASP A 627 39.53 32.69 -6.89
CA ASP A 627 39.98 33.31 -8.13
C ASP A 627 41.38 32.85 -8.57
N ASP A 628 41.47 32.38 -9.82
CA ASP A 628 42.46 32.79 -10.81
C ASP A 628 41.88 32.66 -12.23
#